data_AF-A0A1Q5XX96-F1
#
_entry.id   AF-A0A1Q5XX96-F1
#
_cell.length_a   1.000
_cell.length_b   1.000
_cell.length_c   1.000
_cell.angle_alpha   90.00
_cell.angle_beta   90.00
_cell.angle_gamma   90.00
#
_symmetry.space_group_name_H-M   'P 1'
#
loop_
_entity.id
_entity.type
_entity.pdbx_description
1 polymer ?
#
loop_
_entity_poly.entity_id
_entity_poly.type
_entity_poly.pdbx_seq_one_letter_code
_entity_poly.pdbx_strand_id
1 'polypeptide(L)'
;MESPFRVWIDEDIADLIPGYMGRRREDLANLSALLELEEFEGIAFIGHSMKGSGGGYGLFAISEMGRDLERDGGLRNGVLVKNSLDRLEHYLNHVEILIKPCER
;
A
#
# COMPACT_ATOMS: atom_id res chain seq x y z
N MET A 1 6.46 -9.50 19.94
CA MET A 1 6.82 -8.11 19.63
C MET A 1 7.15 -8.10 18.15
N GLU A 2 6.18 -7.79 17.31
CA GLU A 2 6.43 -7.62 15.88
C GLU A 2 7.11 -6.26 15.70
N SER A 3 8.26 -6.25 15.02
CA SER A 3 9.02 -5.01 14.83
C SER A 3 8.27 -4.08 13.89
N PRO A 4 8.10 -2.79 14.22
CA PRO A 4 7.43 -1.85 13.33
C PRO A 4 8.21 -1.68 12.03
N PHE A 5 7.51 -1.52 10.91
CA PHE A 5 8.14 -1.22 9.63
C PHE A 5 8.61 0.24 9.64
N ARG A 6 9.89 0.46 9.90
CA ARG A 6 10.45 1.82 9.96
C ARG A 6 10.81 2.31 8.56
N VAL A 7 10.23 3.44 8.17
CA VAL A 7 10.51 4.09 6.89
C VAL A 7 10.93 5.53 7.13
N TRP A 8 12.06 5.90 6.52
CA TRP A 8 12.58 7.26 6.55
C TRP A 8 12.01 8.05 5.37
N ILE A 9 11.36 9.17 5.68
CA ILE A 9 10.73 10.07 4.74
C ILE A 9 11.41 11.43 4.82
N ASP A 10 11.59 12.06 3.66
CA ASP A 10 12.14 13.42 3.60
C ASP A 10 11.16 14.42 4.22
N GLU A 11 11.66 15.39 4.97
CA GLU A 11 10.83 16.43 5.60
C GLU A 11 9.99 17.19 4.57
N ASP A 12 10.50 17.38 3.34
CA ASP A 12 9.83 18.13 2.27
C ASP A 12 8.50 17.47 1.83
N ILE A 13 8.34 16.17 2.06
CA ILE A 13 7.12 15.42 1.71
C ILE A 13 6.36 14.88 2.92
N ALA A 14 6.87 15.10 4.14
CA ALA A 14 6.31 14.54 5.38
C ALA A 14 4.85 14.96 5.60
N ASP A 15 4.49 16.21 5.29
CA ASP A 15 3.12 16.72 5.40
C ASP A 15 2.11 16.01 4.47
N LEU A 16 2.58 15.39 3.39
CA LEU A 16 1.73 14.69 2.44
C LEU A 16 1.46 13.23 2.85
N ILE A 17 2.29 12.67 3.74
CA ILE A 17 2.22 11.26 4.14
C ILE A 17 0.90 10.92 4.84
N PRO A 18 0.37 11.71 5.80
CA PRO A 18 -0.90 11.39 6.44
C PRO A 18 -2.05 11.24 5.44
N GLY A 19 -2.13 12.15 4.45
CA GLY A 19 -3.15 12.09 3.41
C GLY A 19 -2.95 10.95 2.42
N TYR A 20 -1.70 10.56 2.15
CA TYR A 20 -1.41 9.35 1.37
C TYR A 20 -1.84 8.09 2.11
N MET A 21 -1.46 7.95 3.38
CA MET A 21 -1.79 6.80 4.22
C MET A 21 -3.31 6.65 4.44
N GLY A 22 -4.03 7.76 4.59
CA GLY A 22 -5.50 7.77 4.63
C GLY A 22 -6.11 7.15 3.38
N ARG A 23 -5.69 7.62 2.19
CA ARG A 23 -6.14 7.07 0.90
C ARG A 23 -5.83 5.58 0.76
N ARG A 24 -4.67 5.11 1.22
CA ARG A 24 -4.33 3.68 1.21
C ARG A 24 -5.23 2.82 2.09
N ARG A 25 -5.73 3.36 3.21
CA ARG A 25 -6.72 2.66 4.05
C ARG A 25 -8.10 2.62 3.37
N GLU A 26 -8.48 3.68 2.66
CA GLU A 26 -9.70 3.67 1.83
C GLU A 26 -9.59 2.65 0.68
N ASP A 27 -8.43 2.59 0.02
CA ASP A 27 -8.17 1.57 -1.01
C ASP A 27 -8.29 0.16 -0.45
N LEU A 28 -7.84 -0.08 0.78
CA LEU A 28 -7.94 -1.39 1.43
C LEU A 28 -9.40 -1.82 1.63
N ALA A 29 -10.26 -0.91 2.09
CA ALA A 29 -11.69 -1.16 2.21
C ALA A 29 -12.34 -1.44 0.84
N ASN A 30 -11.97 -0.64 -0.18
CA ASN A 30 -12.46 -0.83 -1.55
C ASN A 30 -12.02 -2.17 -2.14
N LEU A 31 -10.76 -2.55 -1.95
CA LEU A 31 -10.20 -3.81 -2.43
C LEU A 31 -10.86 -5.02 -1.76
N SER A 32 -11.18 -4.92 -0.46
CA SER A 32 -11.93 -5.97 0.24
C SER A 32 -13.31 -6.16 -0.37
N ALA A 33 -14.04 -5.06 -0.64
CA ALA A 33 -15.36 -5.12 -1.28
C ALA A 33 -15.27 -5.69 -2.71
N LEU A 34 -14.27 -5.29 -3.49
CA LEU A 34 -14.04 -5.85 -4.84
C LEU A 34 -13.73 -7.35 -4.80
N LEU A 35 -12.99 -7.81 -3.79
CA LEU A 35 -12.72 -9.23 -3.61
C LEU A 35 -13.99 -10.03 -3.30
N GLU A 36 -14.89 -9.50 -2.47
CA GLU A 36 -16.19 -10.13 -2.19
C GLU A 36 -17.10 -10.18 -3.41
N LEU A 37 -16.99 -9.20 -4.31
CA LEU A 37 -17.71 -9.16 -5.58
C LEU A 37 -17.01 -9.91 -6.72
N GLU A 38 -15.86 -10.52 -6.47
CA GLU A 38 -15.02 -11.19 -7.48
C GLU A 38 -14.61 -10.27 -8.66
N GLU A 39 -14.55 -8.96 -8.41
CA GLU A 39 -14.21 -7.89 -9.37
C GLU A 39 -12.69 -7.69 -9.47
N PHE A 40 -12.01 -8.70 -10.00
CA PHE A 40 -10.55 -8.75 -10.05
C PHE A 40 -9.89 -7.67 -10.93
N GLU A 41 -10.58 -7.17 -11.95
CA GLU A 41 -10.05 -6.08 -12.79
C GLU A 41 -9.89 -4.77 -11.98
N GLY A 42 -10.86 -4.47 -11.11
CA GLY A 42 -10.77 -3.32 -10.21
C GLY A 42 -9.61 -3.46 -9.23
N ILE A 43 -9.37 -4.67 -8.73
CA ILE A 43 -8.24 -4.97 -7.84
C ILE A 43 -6.91 -4.76 -8.56
N ALA A 44 -6.80 -5.26 -9.78
CA ALA A 44 -5.58 -5.07 -10.58
C ALA A 44 -5.30 -3.59 -10.87
N PHE A 45 -6.36 -2.82 -11.17
CA PHE A 45 -6.26 -1.38 -11.42
C PHE A 45 -5.78 -0.59 -10.19
N ILE A 46 -6.36 -0.86 -9.01
CA ILE A 46 -5.92 -0.23 -7.76
C ILE A 46 -4.48 -0.63 -7.44
N GLY A 47 -4.13 -1.91 -7.62
CA GLY A 47 -2.77 -2.41 -7.45
C GLY A 47 -1.76 -1.66 -8.34
N HIS A 48 -2.09 -1.45 -9.61
CA HIS A 48 -1.26 -0.70 -10.55
C HIS A 48 -1.04 0.77 -10.09
N SER A 49 -2.10 1.44 -9.64
CA SER A 49 -2.01 2.81 -9.10
C SER A 49 -1.14 2.88 -7.83
N MET A 50 -1.28 1.90 -6.95
CA MET A 50 -0.48 1.80 -5.73
C MET A 50 1.00 1.53 -6.04
N LYS A 51 1.28 0.65 -7.00
CA LYS A 51 2.62 0.38 -7.54
C LYS A 51 3.31 1.66 -7.99
N GLY A 52 2.60 2.49 -8.76
CA GLY A 52 3.15 3.73 -9.32
C GLY A 52 3.31 4.87 -8.31
N SER A 53 2.56 4.87 -7.22
CA SER A 53 2.53 6.02 -6.29
C SER A 53 3.43 5.88 -5.07
N GLY A 54 3.66 4.66 -4.53
CA GLY A 54 4.41 4.47 -3.28
C GLY A 54 5.83 5.04 -3.29
N GLY A 55 6.59 4.82 -4.37
CA GLY A 55 7.96 5.33 -4.52
C GLY A 55 8.07 6.85 -4.49
N GLY A 56 7.07 7.58 -5.00
CA GLY A 56 7.04 9.04 -4.97
C GLY A 56 6.95 9.64 -3.56
N TYR A 57 6.48 8.84 -2.60
CA TYR A 57 6.37 9.21 -1.19
C TYR A 57 7.42 8.51 -0.31
N GLY A 58 8.46 7.89 -0.88
CA GLY A 58 9.47 7.13 -0.11
C GLY A 58 8.96 5.78 0.46
N LEU A 59 7.74 5.38 0.12
CA LEU A 59 7.07 4.17 0.62
C LEU A 59 7.20 3.01 -0.38
N PHE A 60 8.43 2.59 -0.66
CA PHE A 60 8.72 1.54 -1.65
C PHE A 60 8.01 0.22 -1.36
N ALA A 61 7.81 -0.13 -0.09
CA ALA A 61 7.08 -1.33 0.30
C ALA A 61 5.62 -1.31 -0.23
N ILE A 62 4.97 -0.15 -0.23
CA ILE A 62 3.61 0.02 -0.80
C ILE A 62 3.65 -0.20 -2.31
N SER A 63 4.69 0.28 -2.99
CA SER A 63 4.86 0.02 -4.42
C SER A 63 5.02 -1.48 -4.73
N GLU A 64 5.74 -2.23 -3.90
CA GLU A 64 5.87 -3.68 -4.05
C GLU A 64 4.56 -4.41 -3.79
N MET A 65 3.84 -4.06 -2.73
CA MET A 65 2.51 -4.62 -2.44
C MET A 65 1.50 -4.30 -3.54
N GLY A 66 1.55 -3.10 -4.12
CA GLY A 66 0.73 -2.74 -5.28
C GLY A 66 1.02 -3.61 -6.50
N ARG A 67 2.29 -3.97 -6.75
CA ARG A 67 2.67 -4.91 -7.82
C ARG A 67 2.10 -6.31 -7.57
N ASP A 68 2.15 -6.78 -6.33
CA ASP A 68 1.58 -8.08 -5.96
C ASP A 68 0.06 -8.08 -6.19
N LEU A 69 -0.67 -7.04 -5.75
CA LEU A 69 -2.10 -6.88 -6.01
C LEU A 69 -2.44 -6.81 -7.50
N GLU A 70 -1.67 -6.06 -8.29
CA GLU A 70 -1.83 -5.96 -9.75
C GLU A 70 -1.73 -7.35 -10.40
N ARG A 71 -0.68 -8.09 -10.05
CA ARG A 71 -0.43 -9.45 -10.56
C ARG A 71 -1.54 -10.40 -10.12
N ASP A 72 -1.86 -10.44 -8.83
CA ASP A 72 -2.77 -11.42 -8.24
C ASP A 72 -4.22 -11.18 -8.70
N GLY A 73 -4.61 -9.91 -8.88
CA GLY A 73 -5.86 -9.51 -9.54
C GLY A 73 -5.89 -9.94 -11.01
N GLY A 74 -4.80 -9.73 -11.76
CA GLY A 74 -4.69 -10.21 -13.15
C GLY A 74 -4.78 -11.73 -13.29
N LEU A 75 -4.31 -12.48 -12.29
CA LEU A 75 -4.45 -13.94 -12.21
C LEU A 75 -5.84 -14.41 -11.75
N ARG A 76 -6.72 -13.48 -11.34
CA ARG A 76 -8.06 -13.75 -10.79
C ARG A 76 -8.03 -14.76 -9.63
N ASN A 77 -6.97 -14.71 -8.82
CA ASN A 77 -6.77 -15.65 -7.73
C ASN A 77 -7.14 -15.01 -6.39
N GLY A 78 -8.37 -15.24 -5.94
CA GLY A 78 -8.88 -14.64 -4.69
C GLY A 78 -8.07 -14.99 -3.44
N VAL A 79 -7.41 -16.15 -3.41
CA VAL A 79 -6.54 -16.53 -2.27
C VAL A 79 -5.28 -15.67 -2.26
N LEU A 80 -4.63 -15.48 -3.41
CA LEU A 80 -3.45 -14.62 -3.52
C LEU A 80 -3.79 -13.16 -3.23
N VAL A 81 -4.91 -12.67 -3.79
CA VAL A 81 -5.39 -11.32 -3.52
C VAL A 81 -5.63 -11.11 -2.02
N LYS A 82 -6.29 -12.06 -1.35
CA LYS A 82 -6.52 -11.99 0.09
C LYS A 82 -5.21 -11.88 0.88
N ASN A 83 -4.24 -12.74 0.57
CA ASN A 83 -2.91 -12.68 1.22
C ASN A 83 -2.22 -11.33 0.99
N SER A 84 -2.34 -10.76 -0.21
CA SER A 84 -1.80 -9.45 -0.56
C SER A 84 -2.51 -8.32 0.20
N LEU A 85 -3.82 -8.43 0.45
CA LEU A 85 -4.59 -7.50 1.28
C LEU A 85 -4.19 -7.59 2.76
N ASP A 86 -4.10 -8.80 3.31
CA ASP A 86 -3.67 -9.01 4.70
C ASP A 86 -2.28 -8.42 4.93
N ARG A 87 -1.37 -8.59 3.97
CA ARG A 87 -0.03 -8.00 4.02
C ARG A 87 -0.05 -6.47 3.97
N LEU A 88 -0.89 -5.89 3.10
CA LEU A 88 -1.07 -4.45 3.01
C LEU A 88 -1.65 -3.88 4.32
N GLU A 89 -2.67 -4.53 4.87
CA GLU A 89 -3.30 -4.14 6.14
C GLU A 89 -2.28 -4.13 7.26
N HIS A 90 -1.54 -5.24 7.39
CA HIS A 90 -0.53 -5.38 8.42
C HIS A 90 0.54 -4.29 8.31
N TYR A 91 1.01 -3.98 7.10
CA TYR A 91 1.96 -2.90 6.89
C TYR A 91 1.38 -1.53 7.28
N LEU A 92 0.17 -1.17 6.84
CA LEU A 92 -0.44 0.13 7.14
C LEU A 92 -0.71 0.35 8.65
N ASN A 93 -0.86 -0.73 9.41
CA ASN A 93 -1.08 -0.71 10.86
C ASN A 93 0.23 -0.68 11.67
N HIS A 94 1.34 -1.19 11.12
CA HIS A 94 2.61 -1.33 11.84
C HIS A 94 3.75 -0.47 11.29
N VAL A 95 3.51 0.31 10.24
CA VAL A 95 4.52 1.22 9.69
C VAL A 95 4.73 2.43 10.61
N GLU A 96 5.99 2.66 10.96
CA GLU A 96 6.46 3.81 11.72
C GLU A 96 7.18 4.75 10.75
N ILE A 97 6.60 5.94 10.56
CA ILE A 97 7.16 6.97 9.68
C ILE A 97 8.14 7.82 10.48
N LEU A 98 9.40 7.80 10.07
CA LEU A 98 10.47 8.61 10.64
C LEU A 98 10.82 9.71 9.65
N ILE A 99 10.92 10.95 10.13
CA ILE A 99 11.29 12.08 9.29
C ILE A 99 12.81 12.19 9.30
N LYS A 100 13.42 12.14 8.11
CA LYS A 100 14.83 12.45 7.95
C LYS A 100 14.95 13.98 7.78
N PRO A 101 15.61 14.68 8.73
CA PRO A 101 15.85 16.10 8.56
C PRO A 101 16.80 16.32 7.37
N CYS A 102 16.47 17.29 6.54
CA CYS A 102 17.32 17.76 5.46
C CYS A 102 18.56 18.41 6.09
N GLU A 103 19.73 17.80 5.89
CA GLU A 103 21.01 18.40 6.28
C GLU A 103 21.24 19.62 5.38
N ARG A 104 20.88 20.81 5.89
CA ARG A 104 21.23 22.10 5.28
C ARG A 104 22.66 22.51 5.59
#